data_AF-D2U8I1-F1
#
_entry.id   AF-D2U8I1-F1
#
_cell.length_a   1.000
_cell.length_b   1.000
_cell.length_c   1.000
_cell.angle_alpha   90.00
_cell.angle_beta   90.00
_cell.angle_gamma   90.00
#
_symmetry.space_group_name_H-M   'P 1'
#
loop_
_entity.id
_entity.type
_entity.pdbx_description
1 polymer ?
#
loop_
_entity_poly.entity_id
_entity_poly.type
_entity_poly.pdbx_seq_one_letter_code
_entity_poly.pdbx_strand_id
1 'polypeptide(L)' 'MNKININFADSLRVVNDENASSDARVIASLALAYLTVIEVADEIQHETASIAQKLMRMTASEIDKAREDQDERARRGLQ' A
#
# COMPACT_ATOMS: atom_id res chain seq x y z
N MET A 1 -14.25 -13.79 -8.12
CA MET A 1 -13.56 -12.68 -7.45
C MET A 1 -14.02 -12.63 -6.01
N ASN A 2 -13.17 -13.02 -5.07
CA ASN A 2 -13.46 -12.80 -3.65
C ASN A 2 -13.65 -11.30 -3.44
N LYS A 3 -14.80 -10.88 -2.92
CA LYS A 3 -15.01 -9.50 -2.48
C LYS A 3 -14.02 -9.25 -1.35
N ILE A 4 -12.98 -8.47 -1.61
CA ILE A 4 -12.08 -8.01 -0.57
C ILE A 4 -12.90 -7.02 0.26
N ASN A 5 -13.31 -7.43 1.46
CA ASN A 5 -13.98 -6.55 2.40
C ASN A 5 -12.91 -5.69 3.06
N ILE A 6 -12.65 -4.51 2.49
CA ILE A 6 -11.63 -3.58 2.99
C ILE A 6 -12.23 -2.80 4.16
N ASN A 7 -11.78 -3.08 5.38
CA ASN A 7 -12.11 -2.28 6.56
C ASN A 7 -10.86 -2.01 7.41
N PHE A 8 -10.96 -1.02 8.28
CA PHE A 8 -9.83 -0.52 9.06
C PHE A 8 -9.26 -1.59 10.00
N ALA A 9 -10.13 -2.28 10.75
CA ALA A 9 -9.73 -3.27 11.75
C ALA A 9 -9.02 -4.48 11.11
N ASP A 10 -9.55 -4.99 10.01
CA ASP A 10 -8.93 -6.11 9.29
C ASP A 10 -7.60 -5.70 8.65
N SER A 11 -7.53 -4.49 8.08
CA SER A 11 -6.29 -4.00 7.49
C SER A 11 -5.21 -3.81 8.56
N LEU A 12 -5.57 -3.27 9.72
CA LEU A 12 -4.66 -3.15 10.87
C LEU A 12 -4.22 -4.52 11.39
N ARG A 13 -5.12 -5.49 11.45
CA ARG A 13 -4.78 -6.86 11.84
C ARG A 13 -3.77 -7.50 10.89
N VAL A 14 -3.94 -7.33 9.57
CA VAL A 14 -3.02 -7.88 8.56
C VAL A 14 -1.64 -7.23 8.63
N VAL A 15 -1.56 -5.91 8.84
CA VAL A 15 -0.27 -5.20 8.96
C VAL A 15 0.53 -5.69 10.18
N ASN A 16 -0.16 -6.05 11.27
CA ASN A 16 0.48 -6.54 12.51
C ASN A 16 0.67 -8.06 12.56
N ASP A 17 0.23 -8.82 11.55
CA ASP A 17 0.38 -10.27 11.52
C ASP A 17 1.75 -10.67 10.95
N GLU A 18 2.60 -11.24 11.80
CA GLU A 18 3.95 -11.73 11.44
C GLU A 18 3.93 -12.81 10.35
N ASN A 19 2.80 -13.50 10.17
CA ASN A 19 2.63 -14.55 9.17
C ASN A 19 1.96 -14.06 7.88
N ALA A 20 1.50 -12.80 7.81
CA ALA A 20 0.94 -12.25 6.59
C ALA A 20 2.00 -12.15 5.48
N SER A 21 1.61 -12.47 4.26
CA SER A 21 2.49 -12.31 3.09
C SER A 21 2.82 -10.83 2.86
N SER A 22 3.97 -10.58 2.22
CA SER A 22 4.40 -9.22 1.86
C SER A 22 3.33 -8.49 1.05
N ASP A 23 2.72 -9.15 0.07
CA ASP A 23 1.65 -8.57 -0.76
C ASP A 23 0.42 -8.19 0.07
N ALA A 24 0.01 -9.05 1.00
CA ALA A 24 -1.12 -8.77 1.89
C ALA A 24 -0.84 -7.56 2.78
N ARG A 25 0.38 -7.44 3.32
CA ARG A 25 0.80 -6.27 4.11
C ARG A 25 0.81 -4.98 3.30
N VAL A 26 1.27 -5.02 2.06
CA VAL A 26 1.26 -3.85 1.16
C VAL A 26 -0.18 -3.40 0.88
N ILE A 27 -1.07 -4.33 0.49
CA ILE A 27 -2.48 -4.03 0.22
C ILE A 27 -3.15 -3.45 1.47
N ALA A 28 -2.95 -4.08 2.62
CA ALA A 28 -3.54 -3.62 3.89
C ALA A 28 -3.01 -2.24 4.32
N SER A 29 -1.73 -1.95 4.10
CA SER A 29 -1.15 -0.63 4.41
C SER A 29 -1.75 0.48 3.53
N LEU A 30 -1.92 0.21 2.23
CA LEU A 30 -2.55 1.15 1.29
C LEU A 30 -4.03 1.36 1.62
N ALA A 31 -4.72 0.29 2.01
CA ALA A 31 -6.10 0.37 2.50
C ALA A 31 -6.24 1.25 3.74
N LEU A 32 -5.35 1.08 4.74
CA LEU A 32 -5.32 1.96 5.92
C LEU A 32 -5.10 3.42 5.54
N ALA A 33 -4.10 3.70 4.70
CA ALA A 33 -3.82 5.06 4.25
C ALA A 33 -5.05 5.71 3.59
N TYR A 34 -5.73 4.98 2.70
CA TYR A 34 -6.94 5.43 2.04
C TYR A 34 -8.09 5.69 3.02
N LEU A 35 -8.37 4.74 3.91
CA LEU A 35 -9.45 4.85 4.90
C LEU A 35 -9.23 6.02 5.86
N THR A 36 -7.99 6.19 6.35
CA THR A 36 -7.63 7.32 7.21
C THR A 36 -7.87 8.66 6.50
N VAL A 37 -7.44 8.79 5.25
CA VAL A 37 -7.61 10.04 4.49
C VAL A 37 -9.09 10.37 4.29
N ILE A 38 -9.95 9.38 4.04
CA ILE A 38 -11.40 9.60 3.94
C ILE A 38 -12.00 10.04 5.27
N GLU A 39 -11.59 9.41 6.37
CA GLU A 39 -12.14 9.69 7.70
C GLU A 39 -11.87 11.12 8.15
N VAL A 40 -10.69 11.67 7.85
CA VAL A 40 -10.28 13.00 8.32
C VAL A 40 -10.15 14.05 7.20
N ALA A 41 -10.73 13.80 6.02
CA ALA A 41 -10.48 14.60 4.81
C ALA A 41 -10.66 16.11 5.01
N ASP A 42 -11.71 16.50 5.74
CA ASP A 42 -12.05 17.92 6.00
C ASP A 42 -11.13 18.58 7.04
N GLU A 43 -10.29 17.80 7.74
CA GLU A 43 -9.37 18.25 8.79
C GLU A 43 -7.91 18.32 8.30
N ILE A 44 -7.61 17.82 7.10
CA ILE A 44 -6.25 17.76 6.56
C ILE A 44 -5.76 19.16 6.17
N GLN A 45 -4.71 19.63 6.85
CA GLN A 45 -4.00 20.85 6.50
C GLN A 45 -3.26 20.72 5.15
N HIS A 46 -3.08 21.84 4.45
CA HIS A 46 -2.42 21.88 3.13
C HIS A 46 -1.00 21.29 3.16
N GLU A 47 -0.22 21.57 4.21
CA GLU A 47 1.13 21.03 4.40
C GLU A 47 1.10 19.50 4.53
N THR A 48 0.15 18.97 5.31
CA THR A 48 -0.06 17.52 5.48
C THR A 48 -0.48 16.88 4.17
N ALA A 49 -1.38 17.50 3.40
CA ALA A 49 -1.79 17.02 2.08
C ALA A 49 -0.60 16.93 1.12
N SER A 50 0.28 17.94 1.11
CA SER A 50 1.48 17.96 0.27
C SER A 50 2.44 16.82 0.63
N ILE A 51 2.64 16.54 1.92
CA ILE A 51 3.47 15.43 2.40
C ILE A 51 2.84 14.08 2.01
N ALA A 52 1.54 13.89 2.27
CA ALA A 52 0.83 12.67 1.93
C ALA A 52 0.91 12.36 0.43
N GLN A 53 0.74 13.36 -0.43
CA GLN A 53 0.89 13.21 -1.88
C GLN A 53 2.32 12.80 -2.29
N LYS A 54 3.36 13.32 -1.64
CA LYS A 54 4.74 12.91 -1.91
C LYS A 54 4.97 11.45 -1.53
N LEU A 55 4.48 11.03 -0.35
CA LEU A 55 4.57 9.65 0.09
C LEU A 55 3.86 8.70 -0.88
N MET A 56 2.64 9.01 -1.31
CA MET A 56 1.92 8.20 -2.29
C MET A 56 2.69 8.02 -3.60
N ARG A 57 3.34 9.08 -4.11
CA ARG A 57 4.17 9.01 -5.32
C ARG A 57 5.42 8.15 -5.11
N MET A 58 6.09 8.27 -3.98
CA MET A 58 7.25 7.44 -3.65
C MET A 58 6.84 5.97 -3.54
N THR A 59 5.73 5.67 -2.86
CA THR A 59 5.19 4.31 -2.76
C THR A 59 4.86 3.73 -4.13
N ALA A 60 4.21 4.48 -5.01
CA ALA A 60 3.94 4.04 -6.38
C ALA A 60 5.23 3.74 -7.15
N SER A 61 6.25 4.60 -7.04
CA SER A 61 7.53 4.38 -7.69
C SER A 61 8.24 3.10 -7.23
N GLU A 62 8.20 2.77 -5.94
CA GLU A 62 8.80 1.53 -5.44
C GLU A 62 8.02 0.28 -5.89
N ILE A 63 6.69 0.39 -6.02
CA ILE A 63 5.86 -0.69 -6.59
C ILE A 63 6.23 -0.92 -8.06
N ASP A 64 6.37 0.14 -8.85
CA ASP A 64 6.75 0.03 -10.27
C ASP A 64 8.15 -0.59 -10.43
N LYS A 65 9.14 -0.16 -9.63
CA LYS A 65 10.49 -0.77 -9.62
C LYS A 65 10.44 -2.25 -9.25
N ALA A 66 9.67 -2.62 -8.24
CA ALA A 66 9.55 -4.02 -7.83
C ALA A 66 8.99 -4.89 -8.97
N ARG A 67 8.04 -4.36 -9.77
CA ARG A 67 7.54 -5.04 -10.98
C ARG A 67 8.62 -5.16 -12.05
N GLU A 68 9.34 -4.08 -12.34
CA GLU A 68 10.43 -4.08 -13.34
C GLU A 68 11.53 -5.08 -12.99
N ASP A 69 11.93 -5.14 -11.72
CA ASP A 69 12.90 -6.11 -11.20
C ASP A 69 12.41 -7.56 -11.36
N GLN A 70 11.13 -7.83 -11.09
CA GLN A 70 10.53 -9.14 -11.28
C GLN A 70 10.54 -9.55 -12.76
N ASP A 71 10.14 -8.64 -13.65
CA ASP A 71 10.16 -8.85 -15.10
C ASP A 71 11.58 -9.11 -15.61
N GLU A 72 12.58 -8.38 -15.10
CA GLU A 72 13.98 -8.57 -15.47
C GLU A 72 14.53 -9.92 -14.99
N ARG A 73 14.23 -10.33 -13.74
CA ARG A 73 14.62 -11.66 -13.21
C ARG A 73 13.98 -12.78 -14.03
N ALA A 74 12.71 -12.64 -14.39
CA ALA A 74 12.01 -13.59 -15.24
C ALA A 74 12.67 -13.71 -16.63
N ARG A 75 13.06 -12.58 -17.24
CA ARG A 75 13.79 -12.58 -18.53
C ARG A 75 15.17 -13.23 -18.44
N ARG A 76 15.83 -13.17 -17.28
CA ARG A 76 17.16 -13.76 -17.04
C ARG A 76 17.14 -15.24 -16.64
N GLY A 77 15.96 -15.84 -16.46
CA GLY A 77 15.82 -17.25 -16.07
C GLY A 77 16.32 -17.55 -14.66
N LEU A 78 16.41 -16.53 -13.80
CA LEU A 78 16.80 -16.67 -12.39
C LEU A 78 15.51 -16.78 -11.56
N GLN A 79 15.09 -18.00 -11.25
CA GLN A 79 14.04 -18.30 -10.25
C GLN A 79 14.68 -18.81 -8.96
#